data_AF-A0A958XA72-F1
#
_entry.id   AF-A0A958XA72-F1
#
_cell.length_a   1.000
_cell.length_b   1.000
_cell.length_c   1.000
_cell.angle_alpha   90.00
_cell.angle_beta   90.00
_cell.angle_gamma   90.00
#
_symmetry.space_group_name_H-M   'P 1'
#
loop_
_entity.id
_entity.type
_entity.pdbx_description
1 polymer ?
#
loop_
_entity_poly.entity_id
_entity_poly.type
_entity_poly.pdbx_seq_one_letter_code
_entity_poly.pdbx_strand_id
1 'polypeptide(L)'
;LIALHACDVATDMALAGGIHANANMIIAAPCCHKQIRKEMSTQNELAPLLRHGILEERQAELITDGIRALLLESEGYQTKVFEFVSTEHTAKNVMITAVKSGKAVDKRREKSLDQIESIKSGFGIKKHYLETLLSKKK
;
A
#
# COMPACT_ATOMS: atom_id res chain seq x y z
N LEU A 1 -13.36 -8.82 -5.68
CA LEU A 1 -12.88 -7.95 -6.79
C LEU A 1 -11.48 -8.43 -7.18
N ILE A 2 -11.22 -8.58 -8.48
CA ILE A 2 -9.91 -9.00 -9.00
C ILE A 2 -9.42 -7.91 -9.95
N ALA A 3 -8.27 -7.30 -9.66
CA ALA A 3 -7.61 -6.32 -10.52
C ALA A 3 -6.23 -6.85 -10.92
N LEU A 4 -6.13 -7.38 -12.15
CA LEU A 4 -4.94 -8.08 -12.62
C LEU A 4 -3.83 -7.14 -13.10
N HIS A 5 -4.16 -5.95 -13.60
CA HIS A 5 -3.18 -4.92 -13.97
C HIS A 5 -3.74 -3.54 -13.63
N ALA A 6 -3.28 -2.97 -12.51
CA ALA A 6 -3.56 -1.60 -12.13
C ALA A 6 -2.24 -0.92 -11.77
N CYS A 7 -2.00 0.26 -12.33
CA CYS A 7 -0.76 1.01 -12.15
C CYS A 7 -1.02 2.28 -11.33
N ASP A 8 -0.12 2.61 -10.41
CA ASP A 8 -0.15 3.81 -9.56
C ASP A 8 -1.50 3.96 -8.84
N VAL A 9 -2.18 5.11 -8.98
CA VAL A 9 -3.47 5.40 -8.35
C VAL A 9 -4.62 4.49 -8.81
N ALA A 10 -4.48 3.80 -9.95
CA ALA A 10 -5.51 2.85 -10.39
C ALA A 10 -5.63 1.66 -9.43
N THR A 11 -4.52 1.22 -8.84
CA THR A 11 -4.52 0.17 -7.82
C THR A 11 -5.30 0.64 -6.59
N ASP A 12 -5.07 1.89 -6.17
CA ASP A 12 -5.77 2.48 -5.04
C ASP A 12 -7.27 2.62 -5.29
N MET A 13 -7.68 3.00 -6.50
CA MET A 13 -9.11 3.02 -6.88
C MET A 13 -9.73 1.64 -6.84
N ALA A 14 -9.02 0.60 -7.32
CA ALA A 14 -9.50 -0.76 -7.26
C ALA A 14 -9.62 -1.26 -5.80
N LEU A 15 -8.61 -1.03 -4.96
CA LEU A 15 -8.66 -1.38 -3.55
C LEU A 15 -9.81 -0.68 -2.83
N ALA A 16 -9.97 0.64 -3.03
CA ALA A 16 -11.08 1.41 -2.46
C ALA A 16 -12.43 0.88 -2.95
N GLY A 17 -12.57 0.58 -4.25
CA GLY A 17 -13.79 -0.01 -4.80
C GLY A 17 -14.14 -1.36 -4.16
N GLY A 18 -13.13 -2.21 -3.93
CA GLY A 18 -13.30 -3.48 -3.23
C GLY A 18 -13.78 -3.31 -1.78
N ILE A 19 -13.20 -2.36 -1.06
CA ILE A 19 -13.58 -2.01 0.32
C ILE A 19 -15.02 -1.45 0.35
N HIS A 20 -15.33 -0.49 -0.53
CA HIS A 20 -16.67 0.12 -0.61
C HIS A 20 -17.76 -0.87 -1.01
N ALA A 21 -17.45 -1.82 -1.89
CA ALA A 21 -18.34 -2.92 -2.24
C ALA A 21 -18.42 -4.01 -1.16
N ASN A 22 -17.73 -3.81 -0.02
CA ASN A 22 -17.71 -4.73 1.12
C ASN A 22 -17.28 -6.16 0.72
N ALA A 23 -16.38 -6.28 -0.26
CA ALA A 23 -16.02 -7.54 -0.88
C ALA A 23 -15.43 -8.53 0.13
N ASN A 24 -15.76 -9.82 0.00
CA ASN A 24 -15.18 -10.87 0.83
C ASN A 24 -13.67 -11.08 0.56
N MET A 25 -13.24 -10.80 -0.67
CA MET A 25 -11.85 -10.92 -1.10
C MET A 25 -11.50 -9.84 -2.14
N ILE A 26 -10.29 -9.29 -1.98
CA ILE A 26 -9.67 -8.32 -2.89
C ILE A 26 -8.29 -8.87 -3.26
N ILE A 27 -7.99 -8.88 -4.56
CA ILE A 27 -6.68 -9.28 -5.08
C ILE A 27 -6.22 -8.19 -6.04
N ALA A 28 -5.00 -7.68 -5.84
CA ALA A 28 -4.39 -6.67 -6.68
C ALA A 28 -2.92 -6.99 -6.94
N ALA A 29 -2.52 -6.94 -8.21
CA ALA A 29 -1.12 -6.97 -8.63
C ALA A 29 -0.67 -5.53 -8.94
N PRO A 30 -0.02 -4.81 -8.00
CA PRO A 30 0.47 -3.47 -8.24
C PRO A 30 1.59 -3.45 -9.29
N CYS A 31 1.51 -2.50 -10.23
CA CYS A 31 2.45 -2.39 -11.36
C CYS A 31 3.45 -1.22 -11.25
N CYS A 32 3.04 -0.06 -10.72
CA CYS A 32 3.85 1.18 -10.71
C CYS A 32 3.51 2.03 -9.48
N HIS A 33 4.50 2.79 -8.96
CA HIS A 33 4.34 3.62 -7.75
C HIS A 33 5.02 4.97 -7.97
N LYS A 34 4.31 5.92 -8.59
CA LYS A 34 4.88 7.25 -8.93
C LYS A 34 4.47 8.32 -7.93
N GLN A 35 3.39 8.11 -7.17
CA GLN A 35 2.96 9.08 -6.15
C GLN A 35 4.00 9.24 -5.05
N ILE A 36 4.28 8.16 -4.29
CA ILE A 36 5.13 8.23 -3.09
C ILE A 36 6.55 8.68 -3.42
N ARG A 37 7.10 8.26 -4.56
CA ARG A 37 8.44 8.67 -5.00
C ARG A 37 8.61 10.20 -5.07
N LYS A 38 7.58 10.93 -5.53
CA LYS A 38 7.66 12.40 -5.65
C LYS A 38 7.52 13.13 -4.31
N GLU A 39 6.85 12.50 -3.34
CA GLU A 39 6.63 13.08 -2.01
C GLU A 39 7.70 12.67 -1.00
N MET A 40 8.42 11.56 -1.25
CA MET A 40 9.41 11.04 -0.33
C MET A 40 10.55 12.04 -0.15
N SER A 41 10.68 12.55 1.07
CA SER A 41 11.77 13.41 1.48
C SER A 41 12.51 12.70 2.60
N THR A 42 13.44 11.83 2.22
CA THR A 42 14.19 11.03 3.18
C THR A 42 15.20 11.89 3.93
N GLN A 43 14.87 12.30 5.15
CA GLN A 43 15.78 12.98 6.08
C GLN A 43 16.20 12.07 7.25
N ASN A 44 15.91 10.77 7.13
CA ASN A 44 16.25 9.76 8.14
C ASN A 44 17.61 9.09 7.83
N GLU A 45 17.99 8.12 8.66
CA GLU A 45 19.26 7.39 8.55
C GLU A 45 19.46 6.65 7.21
N LEU A 46 18.38 6.40 6.44
CA LEU A 46 18.44 5.76 5.13
C LEU A 46 18.80 6.74 4.00
N ALA A 47 18.83 8.05 4.25
CA ALA A 47 19.12 9.06 3.22
C ALA A 47 20.41 8.79 2.42
N PRO A 48 21.54 8.35 3.03
CA PRO A 48 22.76 8.03 2.28
C PRO A 48 22.60 6.83 1.33
N LEU A 49 21.69 5.90 1.63
CA LEU A 49 21.40 4.73 0.77
C LEU A 49 20.47 5.13 -0.38
N LEU A 50 19.42 5.92 -0.08
CA LEU A 50 18.41 6.31 -1.05
C LEU A 50 18.88 7.41 -2.02
N ARG A 51 20.10 7.94 -1.90
CA ARG A 51 20.70 8.83 -2.91
C ARG A 51 20.81 8.20 -4.29
N HIS A 52 20.84 6.86 -4.36
CA HIS A 52 20.86 6.12 -5.60
C HIS A 52 19.43 5.94 -6.09
N GLY A 53 19.07 6.56 -7.23
CA GLY A 53 17.67 6.62 -7.70
C GLY A 53 16.97 5.27 -7.83
N ILE A 54 17.70 4.17 -8.08
CA ILE A 54 17.13 2.81 -8.10
C ILE A 54 16.72 2.31 -6.70
N LEU A 55 17.49 2.66 -5.66
CA LEU A 55 17.18 2.30 -4.27
C LEU A 55 16.04 3.16 -3.74
N GLU A 56 16.02 4.45 -4.10
CA GLU A 56 14.90 5.34 -3.83
C GLU A 56 13.59 4.80 -4.43
N GLU A 57 13.63 4.40 -5.71
CA GLU A 57 12.48 3.85 -6.41
C GLU A 57 11.96 2.60 -5.72
N ARG A 58 12.82 1.60 -5.48
CA ARG A 58 12.42 0.37 -4.78
C ARG A 58 11.86 0.63 -3.38
N GLN A 59 12.46 1.57 -2.64
CA GLN A 59 11.97 1.93 -1.31
C GLN A 59 10.58 2.57 -1.38
N ALA A 60 10.33 3.45 -2.36
CA ALA A 60 9.03 4.05 -2.57
C ALA A 60 7.96 2.99 -2.93
N GLU A 61 8.33 1.96 -3.70
CA GLU A 61 7.43 0.83 -4.02
C GLU A 61 7.06 0.04 -2.76
N LEU A 62 8.06 -0.35 -1.96
CA LEU A 62 7.85 -1.06 -0.70
C LEU A 62 6.95 -0.28 0.27
N ILE A 63 7.18 1.03 0.41
CA ILE A 63 6.37 1.88 1.28
C ILE A 63 4.94 1.96 0.77
N THR A 64 4.75 2.15 -0.54
CA THR A 64 3.42 2.24 -1.13
C THR A 64 2.60 0.98 -0.87
N ASP A 65 3.17 -0.20 -1.12
CA ASP A 65 2.45 -1.47 -0.92
C ASP A 65 2.28 -1.83 0.55
N GLY A 66 3.24 -1.45 1.40
CA GLY A 66 3.10 -1.55 2.85
C GLY A 66 1.93 -0.71 3.38
N ILE A 67 1.82 0.55 2.95
CA ILE A 67 0.71 1.43 3.33
C ILE A 67 -0.63 0.88 2.80
N ARG A 68 -0.68 0.40 1.55
CA ARG A 68 -1.89 -0.24 1.01
C ARG A 68 -2.34 -1.44 1.83
N ALA A 69 -1.41 -2.30 2.23
CA ALA A 69 -1.70 -3.44 3.09
C ALA A 69 -2.25 -2.98 4.45
N LEU A 70 -1.58 -2.04 5.12
CA LEU A 70 -2.04 -1.53 6.41
C LEU A 70 -3.42 -0.85 6.32
N LEU A 71 -3.70 -0.12 5.24
CA LEU A 71 -5.02 0.50 5.03
C LEU A 71 -6.12 -0.56 4.88
N LEU A 72 -5.86 -1.64 4.14
CA LEU A 72 -6.79 -2.77 4.05
C LEU A 72 -6.98 -3.45 5.43
N GLU A 73 -5.93 -3.62 6.23
CA GLU A 73 -6.05 -4.13 7.59
C GLU A 73 -6.89 -3.22 8.49
N SER A 74 -6.75 -1.91 8.33
CA SER A 74 -7.52 -0.91 9.06
C SER A 74 -9.02 -0.97 8.75
N GLU A 75 -9.38 -1.45 7.56
CA GLU A 75 -10.76 -1.66 7.11
C GLU A 75 -11.25 -3.11 7.41
N GLY A 76 -10.54 -3.87 8.24
CA GLY A 76 -10.98 -5.19 8.72
C GLY A 76 -10.59 -6.37 7.82
N TYR A 77 -9.68 -6.17 6.88
CA TYR A 77 -9.14 -7.26 6.07
C TYR A 77 -7.94 -7.93 6.74
N GLN A 78 -7.76 -9.22 6.47
CA GLN A 78 -6.50 -9.91 6.65
C GLN A 78 -5.74 -9.84 5.34
N THR A 79 -4.61 -9.13 5.35
CA THR A 79 -3.80 -8.92 4.15
C THR A 79 -2.58 -9.82 4.10
N LYS A 80 -2.16 -10.16 2.89
CA LYS A 80 -0.85 -10.75 2.60
C LYS A 80 -0.25 -10.07 1.38
N VAL A 81 1.04 -9.78 1.48
CA VAL A 81 1.87 -9.25 0.41
C VAL A 81 2.94 -10.30 0.13
N PHE A 82 3.03 -10.80 -1.11
CA PHE A 82 3.96 -11.87 -1.45
C PHE A 82 4.42 -11.77 -2.91
N GLU A 83 5.51 -12.45 -3.22
CA GLU A 83 6.03 -12.58 -4.58
C GLU A 83 5.22 -13.59 -5.40
N PHE A 84 4.66 -13.20 -6.55
CA PHE A 84 3.78 -14.06 -7.35
C PHE A 84 4.42 -14.57 -8.65
N VAL A 85 5.51 -13.96 -9.13
CA VAL A 85 6.28 -14.38 -10.31
C VAL A 85 7.77 -14.14 -10.03
N SER A 86 8.64 -15.01 -10.54
CA SER A 86 10.10 -14.86 -10.42
C SER A 86 10.57 -13.49 -10.92
N THR A 87 11.47 -12.87 -10.15
CA THR A 87 12.16 -11.62 -10.54
C THR A 87 12.94 -11.70 -11.86
N GLU A 88 13.23 -12.92 -12.35
CA GLU A 88 13.91 -13.15 -13.64
C GLU A 88 13.11 -12.62 -14.83
N HIS A 89 11.79 -12.53 -14.71
CA HIS A 89 10.90 -12.11 -15.80
C HIS A 89 10.35 -10.69 -15.60
N THR A 90 10.32 -10.18 -14.38
CA THR A 90 9.80 -8.83 -14.09
C THR A 90 10.27 -8.33 -12.74
N ALA A 91 10.64 -7.04 -12.67
CA ALA A 91 10.85 -6.34 -11.40
C ALA A 91 9.53 -6.04 -10.66
N LYS A 92 8.38 -6.32 -11.30
CA LYS A 92 7.02 -6.15 -10.77
C LYS A 92 6.43 -7.50 -10.42
N ASN A 93 6.76 -7.94 -9.21
CA ASN A 93 6.53 -9.31 -8.77
C ASN A 93 5.70 -9.42 -7.49
N VAL A 94 5.14 -8.32 -6.98
CA VAL A 94 4.36 -8.30 -5.74
C VAL A 94 2.86 -8.46 -6.02
N MET A 95 2.18 -9.29 -5.21
CA MET A 95 0.73 -9.42 -5.17
C MET A 95 0.20 -9.11 -3.77
N ILE A 96 -0.85 -8.29 -3.71
CA ILE A 96 -1.58 -7.97 -2.48
C ILE A 96 -2.90 -8.74 -2.51
N THR A 97 -3.13 -9.51 -1.45
CA THR A 97 -4.41 -10.20 -1.22
C THR A 97 -4.99 -9.72 0.10
N ALA A 98 -6.31 -9.52 0.13
CA ALA A 98 -7.04 -9.10 1.31
C ALA A 98 -8.31 -9.92 1.44
N VAL A 99 -8.45 -10.65 2.54
CA VAL A 99 -9.63 -11.47 2.85
C VAL A 99 -10.33 -10.88 4.05
N LYS A 100 -11.64 -10.68 3.95
CA LYS A 100 -12.42 -10.07 5.02
C LYS A 100 -12.32 -10.90 6.30
N SER A 101 -11.90 -10.28 7.40
CA SER A 101 -11.76 -10.97 8.68
C SER A 101 -13.04 -10.82 9.50
N GLY A 102 -13.50 -11.90 10.13
CA GLY A 102 -14.60 -11.85 11.11
C GLY A 102 -14.15 -11.52 12.54
N LYS A 103 -12.90 -11.09 12.74
CA LYS A 103 -12.30 -10.79 14.05
C LYS A 103 -12.49 -9.32 14.43
N ALA A 104 -12.37 -9.01 15.72
CA ALA A 104 -12.51 -7.65 16.26
C ALA A 104 -11.64 -6.64 15.49
N VAL A 105 -12.31 -5.71 14.81
CA VAL A 105 -11.71 -4.76 13.87
C VAL A 105 -11.01 -3.61 14.60
N ASP A 106 -11.53 -3.20 15.75
CA ASP A 106 -11.16 -1.92 16.39
C ASP A 106 -9.69 -1.85 16.82
N LYS A 107 -9.19 -2.86 17.55
CA LYS A 107 -7.77 -2.88 17.99
C LYS A 107 -6.79 -3.01 16.82
N ARG A 108 -7.20 -3.71 15.75
CA ARG A 108 -6.35 -3.87 14.56
C ARG A 108 -6.30 -2.56 13.78
N ARG A 109 -7.44 -1.88 13.69
CA ARG A 109 -7.58 -0.59 13.01
C ARG A 109 -6.68 0.47 13.62
N GLU A 110 -6.74 0.67 14.93
CA GLU A 110 -5.91 1.65 15.63
C GLU A 110 -4.43 1.38 15.37
N LYS A 111 -3.98 0.14 15.59
CA LYS A 111 -2.60 -0.27 15.34
C LYS A 111 -2.15 -0.02 13.89
N SER A 112 -2.97 -0.37 12.91
CA SER A 112 -2.61 -0.17 11.50
C SER A 112 -2.50 1.32 11.14
N LEU A 113 -3.37 2.17 11.69
CA LEU A 113 -3.32 3.62 11.49
C LEU A 113 -2.06 4.24 12.13
N ASP A 114 -1.70 3.83 13.35
CA ASP A 114 -0.48 4.30 14.01
C ASP A 114 0.79 3.93 13.22
N GLN A 115 0.80 2.72 12.65
CA GLN A 115 1.90 2.26 11.79
C GLN A 115 1.98 3.06 10.50
N ILE A 116 0.85 3.38 9.88
CA ILE A 116 0.78 4.22 8.67
C ILE A 116 1.36 5.61 8.96
N GLU A 117 0.93 6.25 10.05
CA GLU A 117 1.42 7.57 10.44
C GLU A 117 2.93 7.56 10.76
N SER A 118 3.41 6.52 11.44
CA SER A 118 4.85 6.35 11.71
C SER A 118 5.67 6.26 10.42
N ILE A 119 5.20 5.48 9.44
CA ILE A 119 5.85 5.36 8.12
C ILE A 119 5.81 6.70 7.39
N LYS A 120 4.64 7.37 7.36
CA LYS A 120 4.48 8.67 6.69
C LYS A 120 5.43 9.71 7.26
N SER A 121 5.47 9.84 8.58
CA SER A 121 6.38 10.76 9.28
C SER A 121 7.85 10.42 9.01
N GLY A 122 8.22 9.14 9.04
CA GLY A 122 9.61 8.70 8.84
C GLY A 122 10.15 8.99 7.43
N PHE A 123 9.28 9.03 6.42
CA PHE A 123 9.66 9.25 5.02
C PHE A 123 9.22 10.61 4.45
N GLY A 124 8.65 11.49 5.28
CA GLY A 124 8.18 12.81 4.87
C GLY A 124 6.96 12.80 3.94
N ILE A 125 6.20 11.70 3.94
CA ILE A 125 5.05 11.50 3.06
C ILE A 125 3.85 12.25 3.65
N LYS A 126 3.27 13.16 2.87
CA LYS A 126 2.14 13.97 3.34
C LYS A 126 0.83 13.21 3.18
N LYS A 127 0.67 12.49 2.07
CA LYS A 127 -0.61 11.87 1.73
C LYS A 127 -0.45 10.61 0.91
N HIS A 128 -1.28 9.60 1.20
CA HIS A 128 -1.47 8.45 0.31
C HIS A 128 -2.80 8.58 -0.45
N TYR A 129 -2.86 8.25 -1.74
CA TYR A 129 -4.10 8.45 -2.51
C TYR A 129 -5.25 7.55 -2.00
N LEU A 130 -4.97 6.28 -1.68
CA LEU A 130 -5.95 5.37 -1.08
C LEU A 130 -6.60 5.93 0.21
N GLU A 131 -5.81 6.57 1.08
CA GLU A 131 -6.31 7.21 2.31
C GLU A 131 -7.34 8.30 2.00
N THR A 132 -7.13 9.05 0.91
CA THR A 132 -8.09 10.06 0.44
C THR A 132 -9.42 9.45 0.01
N LEU A 133 -9.35 8.30 -0.68
CA LEU A 133 -10.54 7.60 -1.17
C LEU A 133 -11.37 7.03 -0.02
N LEU A 134 -10.71 6.55 1.04
CA LEU A 134 -11.36 5.99 2.23
C LEU A 134 -11.90 7.08 3.18
N SER A 135 -11.25 8.24 3.25
CA SER A 135 -11.66 9.37 4.09
C SER A 135 -12.93 10.08 3.62
N LYS A 136 -13.31 9.93 2.34
CA LYS A 136 -14.55 10.49 1.77
C LYS A 136 -15.84 9.80 2.26
N LYS A 137 -15.72 8.84 3.18
CA LYS A 137 -16.80 8.03 3.75
C LYS A 137 -17.58 8.76 4.86
N LYS A 138 -17.81 10.07 4.74
CA LYS A 138 -18.71 10.82 5.63
C LYS A 138 -19.93 11.30 4.86
#